data_AF-A0AAV4QDJ4-F1
#
_entry.id   AF-A0AAV4QDJ4-F1
#
_cell.length_a   1.000
_cell.length_b   1.000
_cell.length_c   1.000
_cell.angle_alpha   90.00
_cell.angle_beta   90.00
_cell.angle_gamma   90.00
#
_symmetry.space_group_name_H-M   'P 1'
#
loop_
_entity.id
_entity.type
_entity.pdbx_description
1 polymer ?
#
loop_
_entity_poly.entity_id
_entity_poly.type
_entity_poly.pdbx_seq_one_letter_code
_entity_poly.pdbx_strand_id
1 'polypeptide(L)'
;MGRVSEVICRTWQTADHMKKTRGPLLEESNDNDNFRVRRYIAKYTINPAIAQGVSHMVGSIEIGKNGRSRTVEPCIFGSKPNLIIKGGDIVWSEMGMPNASIPTVQPVKYRKMYGAYGSSSKKNSCIFVSKVSLEKKIVTNYNIQKEIATVQRCREINKLHMVLNNTLPKLRVDPETYKVYTSETLNGEEVWVHFNMRTNKVYH
;
A
#
# COMPACT_ATOMS: atom_id res chain seq x y z
N MET A 1 -15.95 -9.38 0.43
CA MET A 1 -16.48 -8.71 1.64
C MET A 1 -15.36 -7.88 2.25
N GLY A 2 -15.44 -6.54 2.26
CA GLY A 2 -14.34 -5.68 2.74
C GLY A 2 -14.79 -4.25 3.00
N ARG A 3 -13.93 -3.45 3.66
CA ARG A 3 -14.16 -2.04 3.99
C ARG A 3 -13.13 -1.14 3.29
N VAL A 4 -13.59 -0.27 2.39
CA VAL A 4 -12.72 0.58 1.56
C VAL A 4 -11.80 1.49 2.37
N SER A 5 -12.29 2.02 3.49
CA SER A 5 -11.56 2.99 4.32
C SER A 5 -10.64 2.35 5.37
N GLU A 6 -10.51 1.02 5.40
CA GLU A 6 -9.76 0.32 6.45
C GLU A 6 -8.46 -0.34 5.97
N VAL A 7 -8.08 -0.19 4.69
CA VAL A 7 -6.88 -0.82 4.13
C VAL A 7 -5.62 -0.45 4.91
N ILE A 8 -5.43 0.86 5.16
CA ILE A 8 -4.24 1.38 5.84
C ILE A 8 -4.29 0.99 7.33
N CYS A 9 -5.40 1.25 8.03
CA CYS A 9 -5.47 0.99 9.47
C CYS A 9 -5.36 -0.50 9.81
N ARG A 10 -5.95 -1.39 9.02
CA ARG A 10 -5.85 -2.85 9.23
C ARG A 10 -4.44 -3.37 8.99
N THR A 11 -3.71 -2.77 8.04
CA THR A 11 -2.30 -3.10 7.83
C THR A 11 -1.49 -2.82 9.09
N TRP A 12 -1.68 -1.66 9.71
CA TRP A 12 -0.94 -1.27 10.92
C TRP A 12 -1.41 -2.00 12.17
N GLN A 13 -2.71 -2.26 12.32
CA GLN A 13 -3.24 -3.11 13.40
C GLN A 13 -2.65 -4.52 13.33
N THR A 14 -2.45 -5.06 12.12
CA THR A 14 -1.80 -6.37 11.94
C THR A 14 -0.32 -6.30 12.32
N ALA A 15 0.39 -5.24 11.92
CA ALA A 15 1.80 -5.04 12.29
C ALA A 15 1.98 -4.96 13.82
N ASP A 16 1.12 -4.19 14.50
CA ASP A 16 1.10 -4.04 15.96
C ASP A 16 0.79 -5.37 16.66
N HIS A 17 -0.25 -6.08 16.21
CA HIS A 17 -0.60 -7.38 16.77
C HIS A 17 0.56 -8.38 16.63
N MET A 18 1.17 -8.45 15.44
CA MET A 18 2.33 -9.32 15.22
C MET A 18 3.55 -8.94 16.04
N LYS A 19 3.78 -7.64 16.32
CA LYS A 19 4.83 -7.19 17.25
C LYS A 19 4.57 -7.71 18.66
N LYS A 20 3.36 -7.50 19.18
CA LYS A 20 2.98 -7.92 20.54
C LYS A 20 3.05 -9.43 20.72
N THR A 21 2.68 -10.17 19.68
CA THR A 21 2.61 -11.63 19.75
C THR A 21 3.96 -12.30 19.46
N ARG A 22 4.76 -11.81 18.51
CA ARG A 22 5.99 -12.48 18.04
C ARG A 22 7.30 -11.78 18.42
N GLY A 23 7.22 -10.59 19.03
CA GLY A 23 8.40 -9.76 19.29
C GLY A 23 8.98 -9.13 18.01
N PRO A 24 10.21 -8.61 18.04
CA PRO A 24 10.91 -8.06 16.88
C PRO A 24 11.07 -9.06 15.73
N LEU A 25 11.19 -8.56 14.49
CA LEU A 25 11.58 -9.41 13.37
C LEU A 25 13.09 -9.70 13.44
N LEU A 26 13.53 -10.79 12.79
CA LEU A 26 14.94 -11.19 12.79
C LEU A 26 15.83 -10.17 12.04
N GLU A 27 15.25 -9.46 11.08
CA GLU A 27 15.93 -8.46 10.26
C GLU A 27 16.02 -7.07 10.92
N GLU A 28 15.49 -6.91 12.14
CA GLU A 28 15.67 -5.67 12.91
C GLU A 28 17.05 -5.67 13.57
N SER A 29 17.80 -4.57 13.40
CA SER A 29 19.17 -4.46 13.93
C SER A 29 19.30 -3.56 15.15
N ASN A 30 18.32 -2.68 15.38
CA ASN A 30 18.37 -1.60 16.36
C ASN A 30 17.10 -1.62 17.23
N ASP A 31 17.02 -0.73 18.22
CA ASP A 31 15.79 -0.49 19.01
C ASP A 31 14.73 0.28 18.19
N ASN A 32 14.25 -0.33 17.11
CA ASN A 32 13.15 0.17 16.29
C ASN A 32 12.44 -0.98 15.53
N ASP A 33 11.35 -0.63 14.84
CA ASP A 33 10.57 -1.54 14.00
C ASP A 33 10.69 -1.18 12.51
N ASN A 34 11.81 -0.59 12.08
CA ASN A 34 11.91 -0.02 10.73
C ASN A 34 11.73 -1.08 9.63
N PHE A 35 12.28 -2.28 9.81
CA PHE A 35 12.10 -3.34 8.83
C PHE A 35 10.64 -3.78 8.75
N ARG A 36 9.95 -3.95 9.89
CA ARG A 36 8.51 -4.21 9.96
C ARG A 36 7.72 -3.08 9.31
N VAL A 37 7.99 -1.82 9.63
CA VAL A 37 7.29 -0.66 9.06
C VAL A 37 7.42 -0.67 7.53
N ARG A 38 8.63 -0.84 7.00
CA ARG A 38 8.89 -0.92 5.55
C ARG A 38 8.19 -2.13 4.91
N ARG A 39 8.20 -3.28 5.58
CA ARG A 39 7.52 -4.50 5.11
C ARG A 39 6.01 -4.32 5.00
N TYR A 40 5.40 -3.62 5.94
CA TYR A 40 3.95 -3.43 6.00
C TYR A 40 3.46 -2.28 5.11
N ILE A 41 4.17 -1.15 5.05
CA ILE A 41 3.80 -0.05 4.12
C ILE A 41 3.83 -0.53 2.67
N ALA A 42 4.79 -1.38 2.30
CA ALA A 42 4.88 -1.95 0.96
C ALA A 42 3.63 -2.75 0.55
N LYS A 43 2.84 -3.28 1.49
CA LYS A 43 1.64 -4.09 1.22
C LYS A 43 0.50 -3.28 0.58
N TYR A 44 0.41 -1.98 0.84
CA TYR A 44 -0.64 -1.11 0.29
C TYR A 44 -0.12 0.01 -0.62
N THR A 45 1.20 0.13 -0.79
CA THR A 45 1.82 1.12 -1.68
C THR A 45 2.45 0.46 -2.91
N ILE A 46 3.69 -0.01 -2.81
CA ILE A 46 4.48 -0.42 -3.98
C ILE A 46 4.09 -1.80 -4.52
N ASN A 47 3.76 -2.77 -3.66
CA ASN A 47 3.45 -4.12 -4.11
C ASN A 47 2.14 -4.20 -4.93
N PRO A 48 1.04 -3.52 -4.54
CA PRO A 48 -0.13 -3.39 -5.41
C PRO A 48 0.21 -2.72 -6.75
N ALA A 49 1.07 -1.68 -6.73
CA ALA A 49 1.47 -0.99 -7.95
C ALA A 49 2.31 -1.88 -8.89
N ILE A 50 3.21 -2.70 -8.35
CA ILE A 50 3.97 -3.71 -9.12
C ILE A 50 3.00 -4.74 -9.70
N ALA A 51 2.12 -5.31 -8.87
CA ALA A 51 1.16 -6.33 -9.28
C ALA A 51 0.24 -5.85 -10.42
N GLN A 52 -0.14 -4.57 -10.42
CA GLN A 52 -0.99 -3.95 -11.44
C GLN A 52 -0.22 -3.33 -12.61
N GLY A 53 1.12 -3.40 -12.62
CA GLY A 53 1.93 -2.85 -13.71
C GLY A 53 1.97 -1.32 -13.80
N VAL A 54 1.75 -0.64 -12.67
CA VAL A 54 1.68 0.83 -12.56
C VAL A 54 2.78 1.39 -11.64
N SER A 55 3.71 0.55 -11.19
CA SER A 55 4.82 0.92 -10.28
C SER A 55 5.79 1.95 -10.86
N HIS A 56 5.78 2.17 -12.17
CA HIS A 56 6.53 3.22 -12.86
C HIS A 56 5.92 4.62 -12.67
N MET A 57 4.64 4.70 -12.25
CA MET A 57 3.93 5.96 -12.00
C MET A 57 3.64 6.18 -10.51
N VAL A 58 3.24 5.13 -9.79
CA VAL A 58 2.74 5.25 -8.41
C VAL A 58 3.29 4.16 -7.50
N GLY A 59 3.03 4.29 -6.19
CA GLY A 59 3.29 3.23 -5.20
C GLY A 59 4.51 3.47 -4.32
N SER A 60 5.32 4.49 -4.58
CA SER A 60 6.40 4.91 -3.67
C SER A 60 6.79 6.38 -3.89
N ILE A 61 7.55 6.93 -2.95
CA ILE A 61 8.14 8.26 -3.03
C ILE A 61 9.52 8.10 -3.67
N GLU A 62 9.57 8.16 -5.01
CA GLU A 62 10.78 8.03 -5.81
C GLU A 62 10.79 9.09 -6.92
N ILE A 63 11.97 9.60 -7.25
CA ILE A 63 12.13 10.59 -8.33
C ILE A 63 11.62 9.97 -9.65
N GLY A 64 10.86 10.75 -10.41
CA GLY A 64 10.34 10.34 -11.71
C GLY A 64 9.02 9.56 -11.68
N LYS A 65 8.56 9.10 -10.51
CA LYS A 65 7.20 8.54 -10.38
C LYS A 65 6.17 9.68 -10.40
N ASN A 66 5.25 9.58 -11.36
CA ASN A 66 4.39 10.64 -11.89
C ASN A 66 5.18 11.81 -12.47
N GLY A 67 5.47 11.72 -13.78
CA GLY A 67 6.12 12.77 -14.56
C GLY A 67 5.66 14.17 -14.15
N ARG A 68 6.64 15.04 -13.86
CA ARG A 68 6.55 16.32 -13.13
C ARG A 68 6.36 16.18 -11.61
N SER A 69 7.48 15.97 -10.90
CA SER A 69 7.80 16.53 -9.56
C SER A 69 6.67 16.62 -8.52
N ARG A 70 5.75 15.66 -8.44
CA ARG A 70 4.54 15.84 -7.63
C ARG A 70 4.13 14.55 -6.94
N THR A 71 4.81 14.32 -5.82
CA THR A 71 4.56 13.25 -4.85
C THR A 71 3.10 13.29 -4.37
N VAL A 72 2.46 12.12 -4.30
CA VAL A 72 1.27 11.89 -3.48
C VAL A 72 1.78 11.67 -2.07
N GLU A 73 1.66 12.68 -1.23
CA GLU A 73 2.04 12.62 0.17
C GLU A 73 0.76 12.56 1.03
N PRO A 74 0.45 11.42 1.65
CA PRO A 74 -0.51 11.37 2.74
C PRO A 74 0.23 11.70 4.03
N CYS A 75 -0.04 12.88 4.60
CA CYS A 75 0.49 13.26 5.90
C CYS A 75 -0.44 12.77 7.03
N ILE A 76 0.16 12.20 8.08
CA ILE A 76 -0.38 11.58 9.31
C ILE A 76 -0.85 10.11 9.19
N PHE A 77 -0.19 9.27 9.99
CA PHE A 77 -0.05 7.81 9.88
C PHE A 77 -1.30 7.02 10.32
N GLY A 78 -1.73 6.10 9.46
CA GLY A 78 -2.46 4.90 9.88
C GLY A 78 -3.98 4.98 10.01
N SER A 79 -4.60 6.17 10.17
CA SER A 79 -6.05 6.27 10.39
C SER A 79 -6.71 7.45 9.67
N LYS A 80 -6.39 8.69 10.05
CA LYS A 80 -6.97 9.92 9.50
C LYS A 80 -5.86 10.88 9.08
N PRO A 81 -5.51 10.95 7.79
CA PRO A 81 -4.48 11.88 7.31
C PRO A 81 -4.95 13.33 7.41
N ASN A 82 -4.11 14.29 7.80
CA ASN A 82 -4.50 15.70 7.80
C ASN A 82 -4.70 16.25 6.38
N LEU A 83 -3.93 15.74 5.42
CA LEU A 83 -3.80 16.25 4.07
C LEU A 83 -3.66 15.09 3.07
N ILE A 84 -4.33 15.20 1.93
CA ILE A 84 -4.18 14.30 0.80
C ILE A 84 -3.77 15.13 -0.41
N ILE A 85 -2.55 14.89 -0.89
CA ILE A 85 -2.01 15.52 -2.08
C ILE A 85 -2.15 14.56 -3.27
N LYS A 86 -2.64 15.06 -4.41
CA LYS A 86 -2.69 14.31 -5.67
C LYS A 86 -2.07 15.14 -6.77
N GLY A 87 -1.07 14.60 -7.47
CA GLY A 87 -0.40 15.30 -8.55
C GLY A 87 0.03 16.73 -8.17
N GLY A 88 0.44 16.91 -6.90
CA GLY A 88 0.97 18.14 -6.30
C GLY A 88 -0.08 19.16 -5.88
N ASP A 89 -1.36 18.88 -6.12
CA ASP A 89 -2.47 19.68 -5.62
C ASP A 89 -3.08 19.03 -4.38
N ILE A 90 -3.47 19.82 -3.39
CA ILE A 90 -4.23 19.32 -2.24
C ILE A 90 -5.63 18.98 -2.73
N VAL A 91 -6.05 17.72 -2.60
CA VAL A 91 -7.39 17.25 -3.00
C VAL A 91 -8.36 17.15 -1.84
N TRP A 92 -7.86 16.82 -0.65
CA TRP A 92 -8.63 16.74 0.59
C TRP A 92 -7.77 17.19 1.77
N SER A 93 -8.41 17.83 2.75
CA SER A 93 -7.78 18.21 4.00
C SER A 93 -8.80 18.16 5.14
N GLU A 94 -8.32 17.96 6.36
CA GLU A 94 -9.06 18.36 7.57
C GLU A 94 -9.18 19.89 7.58
N MET A 95 -10.41 20.40 7.70
CA MET A 95 -10.69 21.82 7.59
C MET A 95 -11.91 22.21 8.44
N GLY A 96 -11.74 23.28 9.22
CA GLY A 96 -12.72 23.88 10.13
C GLY A 96 -13.85 24.64 9.44
N MET A 97 -14.45 25.59 10.15
CA MET A 97 -15.49 26.49 9.66
C MET A 97 -14.94 27.44 8.57
N PRO A 98 -15.50 27.44 7.34
CA PRO A 98 -14.99 28.29 6.26
C PRO A 98 -15.13 29.81 6.48
N ASN A 99 -16.05 30.23 7.35
CA ASN A 99 -16.28 31.64 7.69
C ASN A 99 -15.53 32.09 8.96
N ALA A 100 -14.75 31.21 9.59
CA ALA A 100 -13.97 31.56 10.76
C ALA A 100 -12.68 32.31 10.39
N SER A 101 -12.06 32.95 11.37
CA SER A 101 -10.82 33.71 11.17
C SER A 101 -9.61 32.83 10.83
N ILE A 102 -9.60 31.56 11.24
CA ILE A 102 -8.52 30.59 10.99
C ILE A 102 -9.10 29.20 10.65
N PRO A 103 -8.36 28.36 9.90
CA PRO A 103 -8.88 27.09 9.37
C PRO A 103 -9.11 25.97 10.40
N THR A 104 -8.74 26.19 11.66
CA THR A 104 -8.81 25.19 12.74
C THR A 104 -10.08 25.31 13.60
N VAL A 105 -10.91 26.34 13.38
CA VAL A 105 -12.12 26.55 14.17
C VAL A 105 -13.14 25.43 13.92
N GLN A 106 -13.65 24.85 15.01
CA GLN A 106 -14.56 23.71 14.96
C GLN A 106 -15.91 24.07 14.29
N PRO A 107 -16.56 23.14 13.56
CA PRO A 107 -16.19 21.74 13.41
C PRO A 107 -15.14 21.48 12.31
N VAL A 108 -14.06 20.80 12.69
CA VAL A 108 -13.03 20.29 11.78
C VAL A 108 -13.50 18.97 11.18
N LYS A 109 -13.61 18.93 9.85
CA LYS A 109 -13.98 17.73 9.09
C LYS A 109 -13.21 17.65 7.79
N TYR A 110 -13.19 16.47 7.18
CA TYR A 110 -12.66 16.31 5.84
C TYR A 110 -13.46 17.10 4.82
N ARG A 111 -12.76 17.91 4.04
CA ARG A 111 -13.34 18.70 2.95
C ARG A 111 -12.50 18.52 1.69
N LYS A 112 -13.19 18.52 0.55
CA LYS A 112 -12.57 18.63 -0.77
C LYS A 112 -11.89 19.99 -0.89
N MET A 113 -10.65 19.97 -1.35
CA MET A 113 -9.85 21.17 -1.62
C MET A 113 -9.82 21.44 -3.13
N TYR A 114 -9.16 22.52 -3.55
CA TYR A 114 -9.13 22.95 -4.96
C TYR A 114 -8.67 21.86 -5.94
N GLY A 115 -7.78 20.96 -5.51
CA GLY A 115 -7.33 19.82 -6.31
C GLY A 115 -8.45 18.88 -6.76
N ALA A 116 -9.57 18.84 -6.03
CA ALA A 116 -10.70 17.97 -6.33
C ALA A 116 -11.70 18.57 -7.33
N TYR A 117 -11.53 19.85 -7.74
CA TYR A 117 -12.52 20.57 -8.53
C TYR A 117 -12.02 20.94 -9.94
N GLY A 118 -12.98 21.12 -10.85
CA GLY A 118 -12.76 21.66 -12.19
C GLY A 118 -11.66 20.93 -12.98
N SER A 119 -10.81 21.72 -13.64
CA SER A 119 -9.72 21.22 -14.47
C SER A 119 -8.52 20.67 -13.68
N SER A 120 -8.40 20.95 -12.38
CA SER A 120 -7.29 20.41 -11.59
C SER A 120 -7.34 18.88 -11.52
N SER A 121 -8.55 18.32 -11.32
CA SER A 121 -8.79 16.86 -11.31
C SER A 121 -8.34 16.13 -12.60
N LYS A 122 -8.24 16.87 -13.71
CA LYS A 122 -7.79 16.38 -15.02
C LYS A 122 -6.27 16.33 -15.10
N LYS A 123 -5.59 17.35 -14.53
CA LYS A 123 -4.13 17.50 -14.56
C LYS A 123 -3.41 16.76 -13.45
N ASN A 124 -4.09 16.48 -12.34
CA ASN A 124 -3.47 15.89 -11.15
C ASN A 124 -3.71 14.38 -11.01
N SER A 125 -4.33 13.76 -12.01
CA SER A 125 -4.74 12.36 -12.01
C SER A 125 -4.49 11.74 -13.37
N CYS A 126 -4.20 10.44 -13.37
CA CYS A 126 -4.16 9.64 -14.59
C CYS A 126 -5.23 8.54 -14.59
N ILE A 127 -5.45 7.96 -15.76
CA ILE A 127 -6.24 6.74 -15.99
C ILE A 127 -5.30 5.68 -16.54
N PHE A 128 -5.26 4.53 -15.87
CA PHE A 128 -4.50 3.38 -16.33
C PHE A 128 -5.33 2.55 -17.32
N VAL A 129 -4.76 2.26 -18.48
CA VAL A 129 -5.39 1.46 -19.54
C VAL A 129 -4.46 0.36 -20.04
N SER A 130 -5.02 -0.62 -20.75
CA SER A 130 -4.20 -1.61 -21.45
C SER A 130 -3.45 -0.97 -22.62
N LYS A 131 -2.26 -1.49 -22.93
CA LYS A 131 -1.47 -1.04 -24.09
C LYS A 131 -2.27 -1.13 -25.39
N VAL A 132 -3.01 -2.22 -25.57
CA VAL A 132 -3.88 -2.46 -26.73
C VAL A 132 -4.95 -1.38 -26.90
N SER A 133 -5.52 -0.88 -25.79
CA SER A 133 -6.54 0.17 -25.85
C SER A 133 -6.00 1.49 -26.41
N LEU A 134 -4.73 1.78 -26.16
CA LEU A 134 -4.06 2.97 -26.68
C LEU A 134 -3.63 2.76 -28.14
N GLU A 135 -3.04 1.61 -28.46
CA GLU A 135 -2.60 1.27 -29.83
C GLU A 135 -3.77 1.23 -30.83
N LYS A 136 -4.93 0.70 -30.41
CA LYS A 136 -6.15 0.67 -31.24
C LYS A 136 -6.95 1.98 -31.20
N LYS A 137 -6.43 3.04 -30.55
CA LYS A 137 -7.10 4.35 -30.39
C LYS A 137 -8.51 4.27 -29.78
N ILE A 138 -8.83 3.20 -29.05
CA ILE A 138 -10.16 3.00 -28.44
C ILE A 138 -10.40 4.07 -27.38
N VAL A 139 -9.43 4.25 -26.47
CA VAL A 139 -9.54 5.22 -25.36
C VAL A 139 -9.53 6.67 -25.87
N THR A 140 -8.89 6.92 -27.01
CA THR A 140 -8.83 8.25 -27.64
C THR A 140 -10.23 8.74 -28.04
N ASN A 141 -11.12 7.82 -28.43
CA ASN A 141 -12.50 8.15 -28.82
C ASN A 141 -13.37 8.60 -27.64
N TYR A 142 -12.94 8.37 -26.39
CA TYR A 142 -13.71 8.73 -25.20
C TYR A 142 -13.54 10.20 -24.77
N ASN A 143 -12.72 10.99 -25.49
CA ASN A 143 -12.44 12.39 -25.20
C ASN A 143 -12.04 12.64 -23.72
N ILE A 144 -11.24 11.72 -23.18
CA ILE A 144 -10.78 11.77 -21.79
C ILE A 144 -9.73 12.88 -21.64
N GLN A 145 -9.95 13.74 -20.67
CA GLN A 145 -9.06 14.89 -20.42
C GLN A 145 -7.98 14.61 -19.35
N LYS A 146 -8.05 13.46 -18.69
CA LYS A 146 -6.99 12.98 -17.77
C LYS A 146 -5.84 12.39 -18.56
N GLU A 147 -4.65 12.43 -17.96
CA GLU A 147 -3.50 11.71 -18.49
C GLU A 147 -3.81 10.21 -18.61
N ILE A 148 -3.51 9.62 -19.77
CA ILE A 148 -3.69 8.19 -19.99
C ILE A 148 -2.32 7.53 -19.85
N ALA A 149 -2.21 6.59 -18.93
CA ALA A 149 -0.99 5.81 -18.71
C ALA A 149 -1.26 4.33 -19.03
N THR A 150 -0.31 3.64 -19.63
CA THR A 150 -0.46 2.21 -19.94
C THR A 150 0.07 1.35 -18.81
N VAL A 151 -0.66 0.30 -18.45
CA VAL A 151 -0.11 -0.76 -17.59
C VAL A 151 0.98 -1.53 -18.33
N GLN A 152 2.03 -1.93 -17.62
CA GLN A 152 3.18 -2.63 -18.21
C GLN A 152 3.70 -3.74 -17.29
N ARG A 153 4.36 -4.74 -17.89
CA ARG A 153 5.11 -5.80 -17.17
C ARG A 153 4.30 -6.63 -16.15
N CYS A 154 2.99 -6.78 -16.34
CA CYS A 154 2.16 -7.60 -15.43
C CYS A 154 2.38 -9.12 -15.57
N ARG A 155 3.15 -9.58 -16.57
CA ARG A 155 3.36 -11.00 -16.88
C ARG A 155 4.74 -11.55 -16.51
N GLU A 156 5.70 -10.66 -16.29
CA GLU A 156 7.10 -11.00 -15.99
C GLU A 156 7.38 -10.97 -14.48
N ILE A 157 6.37 -10.69 -13.67
CA ILE A 157 6.49 -10.59 -12.22
C ILE A 157 6.14 -11.92 -11.55
N ASN A 158 6.80 -12.18 -10.42
CA ASN A 158 6.54 -13.31 -9.55
C ASN A 158 6.68 -12.86 -8.08
N LYS A 159 6.55 -13.80 -7.14
CA LYS A 159 6.63 -13.47 -5.70
C LYS A 159 7.95 -12.79 -5.30
N LEU A 160 9.06 -13.08 -5.99
CA LEU A 160 10.36 -12.50 -5.69
C LEU A 160 10.43 -10.98 -5.94
N HIS A 161 9.55 -10.47 -6.81
CA HIS A 161 9.46 -9.04 -7.12
C HIS A 161 8.68 -8.25 -6.05
N MET A 162 8.06 -8.91 -5.08
CA MET A 162 7.32 -8.24 -4.01
C MET A 162 8.28 -7.68 -2.96
N VAL A 163 8.39 -6.36 -2.91
CA VAL A 163 9.30 -5.62 -2.03
C VAL A 163 9.03 -6.00 -0.58
N LEU A 164 10.07 -6.54 0.09
CA LEU A 164 10.07 -7.00 1.48
C LEU A 164 9.02 -8.08 1.82
N ASN A 165 8.40 -8.68 0.80
CA ASN A 165 7.29 -9.63 0.92
C ASN A 165 7.45 -10.77 -0.08
N ASN A 166 8.68 -11.24 -0.28
CA ASN A 166 9.06 -12.22 -1.29
C ASN A 166 9.14 -13.68 -0.79
N THR A 167 8.80 -13.94 0.47
CA THR A 167 8.88 -15.29 1.06
C THR A 167 7.96 -16.29 0.33
N LEU A 168 8.49 -17.48 0.04
CA LEU A 168 7.81 -18.63 -0.57
C LEU A 168 7.93 -19.85 0.37
N PRO A 169 7.21 -19.86 1.52
CA PRO A 169 7.23 -21.03 2.39
C PRO A 169 6.49 -22.20 1.73
N LYS A 170 6.95 -23.45 1.93
CA LYS A 170 6.11 -24.61 1.63
C LYS A 170 5.00 -24.64 2.69
N LEU A 171 3.76 -24.67 2.22
CA LEU A 171 2.57 -24.66 3.05
C LEU A 171 1.83 -25.97 2.89
N ARG A 172 1.37 -26.54 4.02
CA ARG A 172 0.45 -27.66 4.06
C ARG A 172 -0.74 -27.29 4.92
N VAL A 173 -1.94 -27.57 4.45
CA VAL A 173 -3.18 -27.39 5.22
C VAL A 173 -3.81 -28.74 5.44
N ASP A 174 -4.12 -29.04 6.69
CA ASP A 174 -4.84 -30.25 7.06
C ASP A 174 -6.33 -30.12 6.64
N PRO A 175 -6.90 -31.05 5.86
CA PRO A 175 -8.25 -30.93 5.32
C PRO A 175 -9.35 -31.12 6.37
N GLU A 176 -9.06 -31.75 7.51
CA GLU A 176 -10.05 -32.02 8.56
C GLU A 176 -10.00 -30.95 9.66
N THR A 177 -8.79 -30.55 10.06
CA THR A 177 -8.57 -29.63 11.18
C THR A 177 -8.30 -28.20 10.75
N TYR A 178 -8.05 -27.97 9.45
CA TYR A 178 -7.65 -26.68 8.87
C TYR A 178 -6.38 -26.06 9.46
N LYS A 179 -5.59 -26.85 10.19
CA LYS A 179 -4.30 -26.42 10.71
C LYS A 179 -3.33 -26.18 9.56
N VAL A 180 -2.65 -25.04 9.61
CA VAL A 180 -1.64 -24.64 8.62
C VAL A 180 -0.26 -25.00 9.15
N TYR A 181 0.58 -25.57 8.29
CA TYR A 181 1.95 -25.96 8.60
C TYR A 181 2.90 -25.31 7.60
N THR A 182 4.09 -24.94 8.09
CA THR A 182 5.21 -24.42 7.29
C THR A 182 6.40 -25.36 7.42
N SER A 183 7.10 -25.61 6.31
CA SER A 183 8.37 -26.34 6.35
C SER A 183 9.52 -25.42 6.79
N GLU A 184 10.37 -25.88 7.69
CA GLU A 184 11.64 -25.27 8.06
C GLU A 184 12.76 -26.30 7.89
N THR A 185 13.94 -25.87 7.44
CA THR A 185 15.12 -26.75 7.39
C THR A 185 15.87 -26.60 8.70
N LEU A 186 15.90 -27.67 9.50
CA LEU A 186 16.65 -27.74 10.76
C LEU A 186 17.66 -28.88 10.63
N ASN A 187 18.95 -28.57 10.81
CA ASN A 187 20.05 -29.54 10.73
C ASN A 187 20.10 -30.39 9.43
N GLY A 188 19.59 -29.86 8.32
CA GLY A 188 19.54 -30.56 7.02
C GLY A 188 18.28 -31.39 6.78
N GLU A 189 17.38 -31.49 7.75
CA GLU A 189 16.09 -32.19 7.62
C GLU A 189 14.92 -31.21 7.47
N GLU A 190 13.90 -31.60 6.71
CA GLU A 190 12.67 -30.83 6.52
C GLU A 190 11.69 -31.11 7.65
N VAL A 191 11.48 -30.12 8.52
CA VAL A 191 10.58 -30.21 9.66
C VAL A 191 9.32 -29.39 9.38
N TRP A 192 8.16 -29.96 9.65
CA TRP A 192 6.87 -29.28 9.51
C TRP A 192 6.42 -28.71 10.85
N VAL A 193 6.33 -27.38 10.93
CA VAL A 193 5.92 -26.67 12.14
C VAL A 193 4.51 -26.13 11.94
N HIS A 194 3.62 -26.38 12.90
CA HIS A 194 2.29 -25.79 12.87
C HIS A 194 2.39 -24.27 13.04
N PHE A 195 1.86 -23.53 12.07
CA PHE A 195 1.84 -22.09 12.06
C PHE A 195 0.80 -21.57 13.06
N ASN A 196 1.22 -21.43 14.32
CA ASN A 196 0.40 -20.90 15.40
C ASN A 196 0.87 -19.50 15.83
N MET A 197 0.03 -18.80 16.59
CA MET A 197 0.36 -17.49 17.14
C MET A 197 1.11 -17.57 18.47
N ARG A 198 1.54 -18.75 18.92
CA ARG A 198 2.29 -18.90 20.16
C ARG A 198 3.78 -18.84 19.86
N THR A 199 4.49 -17.98 20.57
CA THR A 199 5.95 -18.02 20.59
C THR A 199 6.38 -19.35 21.22
N ASN A 200 6.95 -20.26 20.43
CA ASN A 200 7.68 -21.43 20.92
C ASN A 200 9.00 -21.03 21.61
N LYS A 201 9.02 -19.94 22.38
CA LYS A 201 10.08 -19.66 23.35
C LYS A 201 9.60 -20.09 24.73
N VAL A 202 9.43 -21.40 24.88
CA VAL A 202 9.68 -22.10 26.14
C VAL A 202 10.66 -23.20 25.78
N TYR A 203 11.93 -22.81 25.62
CA TYR A 203 13.01 -23.77 25.83
C TYR A 203 13.19 -23.80 27.34
N HIS A 204 12.73 -24.90 27.96
CA HIS A 204 13.17 -25.28 29.29
C HIS A 204 14.63 -25.71 29.25
#